data_AF-A0AAD4IWZ3-F1
#
_entry.id   AF-A0AAD4IWZ3-F1
#
_cell.length_a   1.000
_cell.length_b   1.000
_cell.length_c   1.000
_cell.angle_alpha   90.00
_cell.angle_beta   90.00
_cell.angle_gamma   90.00
#
_symmetry.space_group_name_H-M   'P 1'
#
loop_
_entity.id
_entity.type
_entity.pdbx_description
1 polymer ?
#
loop_
_entity_poly.entity_id
_entity_poly.type
_entity_poly.pdbx_seq_one_letter_code
_entity_poly.pdbx_strand_id
1 'polypeptide(L)'
;MTPLYVLCYTIYTTFTSTILSLLLGFRLLRRRLFSSSTAAKHAGNVIALYEGQLHHERRNPVHNSFRFTTRYALIDLDRPPYSPPTFLSADEARRAANTNGPVFLLTTLPSLGYRSTPVSYYYCYDIQDSKRTFKKCIVEGTNTPWAESVTFVFNPSGDSVPKCEYISPFSDMLGNWKLKVSEPGEDLYAYISVQHPDYGNNYFIATLKGKKVNISSTTPDDLEAFFWLQPHKGSIISYWNGVKLWWKNAPFQEHPRKENAAYREKALARNGKTTQFCPAFGGNNPVEDVVRPVGTIDRCYMWKDAPWPWSSLIAPSSSH
;
A
#
# COMPACT_ATOMS: atom_id res chain seq x y z
N MET A 1 6.33 -22.38 9.93
CA MET A 1 5.33 -22.42 8.84
C MET A 1 5.63 -23.63 7.99
N THR A 2 4.69 -24.55 7.81
CA THR A 2 4.92 -25.78 7.03
C THR A 2 4.69 -25.51 5.53
N PRO A 3 5.53 -26.03 4.62
CA PRO A 3 5.35 -25.91 3.17
C PRO A 3 3.96 -26.35 2.69
N LEU A 4 3.36 -27.34 3.38
CA LEU A 4 2.03 -27.85 3.12
C LEU A 4 0.94 -26.77 3.23
N TYR A 5 1.02 -25.90 4.24
CA TYR A 5 0.01 -24.87 4.45
C TYR A 5 0.02 -23.80 3.35
N VAL A 6 1.22 -23.43 2.86
CA VAL A 6 1.39 -22.51 1.73
C VAL A 6 0.82 -23.14 0.44
N LEU A 7 1.07 -24.43 0.23
CA LEU A 7 0.54 -25.16 -0.93
C LEU A 7 -1.00 -25.21 -0.90
N CYS A 8 -1.59 -25.62 0.22
CA CYS A 8 -3.05 -25.65 0.39
C CYS A 8 -3.68 -24.26 0.17
N TYR A 9 -3.06 -23.21 0.73
CA TYR A 9 -3.53 -21.84 0.57
C TYR A 9 -3.49 -21.38 -0.90
N THR A 10 -2.42 -21.73 -1.62
CA THR A 10 -2.25 -21.40 -3.04
C THR A 10 -3.29 -22.12 -3.90
N ILE A 11 -3.54 -23.40 -3.65
CA ILE A 11 -4.57 -24.18 -4.33
C ILE A 11 -5.96 -23.56 -4.08
N TYR A 12 -6.28 -23.28 -2.80
CA TYR A 12 -7.55 -22.67 -2.41
C TYR A 12 -7.77 -21.32 -3.08
N THR A 13 -6.77 -20.43 -3.02
CA THR A 13 -6.84 -19.10 -3.67
C THR A 13 -7.05 -19.22 -5.18
N THR A 14 -6.32 -20.13 -5.84
CA THR A 14 -6.42 -20.33 -7.29
C THR A 14 -7.82 -20.82 -7.66
N PHE A 15 -8.35 -21.79 -6.91
CA PHE A 15 -9.69 -22.32 -7.11
C PHE A 15 -10.77 -21.25 -6.90
N THR A 16 -10.73 -20.52 -5.79
CA THR A 16 -11.69 -19.45 -5.48
C THR A 16 -11.65 -18.33 -6.52
N SER A 17 -10.46 -17.84 -6.88
CA SER A 17 -10.33 -16.78 -7.88
C SER A 17 -10.78 -17.23 -9.27
N THR A 18 -10.59 -18.50 -9.63
CA THR A 18 -11.10 -19.05 -10.90
C THR A 18 -12.63 -19.03 -10.92
N ILE A 19 -13.28 -19.51 -9.85
CA ILE A 19 -14.74 -19.50 -9.74
C ILE A 19 -15.27 -18.06 -9.80
N LEU A 20 -14.70 -17.14 -9.01
CA LEU A 20 -15.12 -15.75 -8.99
C LEU A 20 -14.91 -15.06 -10.34
N SER A 21 -13.84 -15.41 -11.07
CA SER A 21 -13.60 -14.89 -12.42
C SER A 21 -14.67 -15.34 -13.40
N LEU A 22 -15.08 -16.61 -13.35
CA LEU A 22 -16.15 -17.14 -14.19
C LEU A 22 -17.50 -16.50 -13.84
N LEU A 23 -17.80 -16.35 -12.54
CA LEU A 23 -19.02 -15.69 -12.06
C LEU A 23 -19.06 -14.20 -12.46
N LEU A 24 -17.94 -13.49 -12.39
CA LEU A 24 -17.83 -12.12 -12.86
C LEU A 24 -18.11 -12.04 -14.36
N GLY A 25 -17.51 -12.93 -15.16
CA GLY A 25 -17.79 -13.04 -16.60
C GLY A 25 -19.28 -13.25 -16.89
N PHE A 26 -19.93 -14.15 -16.14
CA PHE A 26 -21.37 -14.40 -16.25
C PHE A 26 -22.21 -13.17 -15.84
N ARG A 27 -21.88 -12.48 -14.75
CA ARG A 27 -22.56 -11.25 -14.31
C ARG A 27 -22.47 -10.14 -15.36
N LEU A 28 -21.27 -9.93 -15.91
CA LEU A 28 -21.04 -8.93 -16.96
C LEU A 28 -21.79 -9.27 -18.25
N LEU A 29 -21.79 -10.54 -18.67
CA LEU A 29 -22.53 -11.01 -19.84
C LEU A 29 -24.04 -10.84 -19.64
N ARG A 30 -24.57 -11.25 -18.48
CA ARG A 30 -25.99 -11.09 -18.14
C ARG A 30 -26.40 -9.62 -18.15
N ARG A 31 -25.58 -8.73 -17.56
CA ARG A 31 -25.82 -7.28 -17.57
C ARG A 31 -25.85 -6.73 -19.00
N ARG A 32 -24.95 -7.21 -19.88
CA ARG A 32 -24.94 -6.82 -21.30
C ARG A 32 -26.18 -7.27 -22.06
N LEU A 33 -26.66 -8.48 -21.79
CA LEU A 33 -27.77 -9.10 -22.53
C LEU A 33 -29.17 -8.68 -22.05
N PHE A 34 -29.33 -8.37 -20.76
CA PHE A 34 -30.64 -8.15 -20.13
C PHE A 34 -30.77 -6.76 -19.49
N SER A 35 -30.03 -5.76 -19.97
CA SER A 35 -30.02 -4.42 -19.38
C SER A 35 -31.39 -3.75 -19.48
N SER A 36 -32.20 -3.83 -18.42
CA SER A 36 -33.21 -2.82 -18.13
C SER A 36 -32.53 -1.68 -17.37
N SER A 37 -32.92 -0.45 -17.68
CA SER A 37 -32.42 0.79 -17.10
C SER A 37 -32.61 0.82 -15.57
N THR A 38 -31.75 0.12 -14.85
CA THR A 38 -31.63 0.21 -13.40
C THR A 38 -30.51 1.20 -13.11
N ALA A 39 -30.85 2.27 -12.42
CA ALA A 39 -29.93 3.33 -12.02
C ALA A 39 -28.66 2.69 -11.44
N ALA A 40 -27.52 2.92 -12.10
CA ALA A 40 -26.24 2.38 -11.67
C ALA A 40 -25.96 2.87 -10.25
N LYS A 41 -25.93 1.96 -9.27
CA LYS A 41 -25.42 2.28 -7.93
C LYS A 41 -23.95 2.63 -8.09
N HIS A 42 -23.63 3.92 -7.93
CA HIS A 42 -22.25 4.42 -7.90
C HIS A 42 -21.44 3.61 -6.88
N ALA A 43 -20.21 3.23 -7.20
CA ALA A 43 -19.33 2.44 -6.34
C ALA A 43 -18.78 3.25 -5.16
N GLY A 44 -19.70 3.73 -4.32
CA GLY A 44 -19.45 4.37 -3.03
C GLY A 44 -18.51 5.56 -3.13
N ASN A 45 -17.35 5.41 -2.52
CA ASN A 45 -16.36 6.44 -2.28
C ASN A 45 -15.14 6.39 -3.23
N VAL A 46 -15.15 5.53 -4.25
CA VAL A 46 -14.11 5.55 -5.29
C VAL A 46 -14.35 6.74 -6.22
N ILE A 47 -13.39 7.67 -6.28
CA ILE A 47 -13.52 8.93 -7.03
C ILE A 47 -12.69 8.96 -8.33
N ALA A 48 -11.67 8.10 -8.45
CA ALA A 48 -10.90 7.96 -9.68
C ALA A 48 -10.24 6.58 -9.77
N LEU A 49 -10.05 6.08 -10.98
CA LEU A 49 -9.23 4.91 -11.26
C LEU A 49 -8.01 5.32 -12.08
N TYR A 50 -6.89 4.66 -11.83
CA TYR A 50 -5.63 4.89 -12.51
C TYR A 50 -5.11 3.58 -13.10
N GLU A 51 -4.62 3.64 -14.32
CA GLU A 51 -3.86 2.56 -14.94
C GLU A 51 -2.46 3.08 -15.29
N GLY A 52 -1.45 2.27 -15.01
CA GLY A 52 -0.07 2.72 -15.08
C GLY A 52 0.95 1.61 -15.13
N GLN A 53 2.21 1.98 -14.96
CA GLN A 53 3.34 1.07 -14.84
C GLN A 53 4.07 1.30 -13.52
N LEU A 54 4.39 0.19 -12.85
CA LEU A 54 5.31 0.16 -11.74
C LEU A 54 6.65 -0.38 -12.24
N HIS A 55 7.71 0.42 -12.09
CA HIS A 55 9.08 0.04 -12.38
C HIS A 55 9.82 -0.18 -11.06
N HIS A 56 10.36 -1.38 -10.88
CA HIS A 56 11.29 -1.70 -9.81
C HIS A 56 12.68 -1.93 -10.38
N GLU A 57 13.67 -1.31 -9.76
CA GLU A 57 15.08 -1.52 -10.08
C GLU A 57 15.87 -1.66 -8.80
N ARG A 58 16.53 -2.80 -8.67
CA ARG A 58 17.61 -3.03 -7.72
C ARG A 58 18.91 -3.04 -8.50
N ARG A 59 19.91 -2.28 -8.07
CA ARG A 59 21.21 -2.23 -8.73
C ARG A 59 22.30 -3.00 -7.97
N ASN A 60 22.28 -2.96 -6.63
CA ASN A 60 23.31 -3.58 -5.80
C ASN A 60 22.74 -4.51 -4.71
N PRO A 61 23.50 -5.52 -4.25
CA PRO A 61 24.75 -5.99 -4.84
C PRO A 61 24.53 -6.82 -6.12
N VAL A 62 23.29 -7.27 -6.35
CA VAL A 62 22.88 -8.01 -7.55
C VAL A 62 21.82 -7.19 -8.29
N HIS A 63 22.05 -6.96 -9.58
CA HIS A 63 21.12 -6.21 -10.42
C HIS A 63 19.87 -7.03 -10.78
N ASN A 64 18.70 -6.42 -10.57
CA ASN A 64 17.43 -6.92 -11.06
C ASN A 64 16.46 -5.76 -11.31
N SER A 65 15.89 -5.70 -12.52
CA SER A 65 15.01 -4.63 -12.95
C SER A 65 13.81 -5.21 -13.67
N PHE A 66 12.61 -4.74 -13.36
CA PHE A 66 11.38 -5.20 -13.99
C PHE A 66 10.30 -4.13 -13.95
N ARG A 67 9.41 -4.19 -14.95
CA ARG A 67 8.25 -3.31 -15.07
C ARG A 67 7.00 -4.14 -15.25
N PHE A 68 5.89 -3.67 -14.68
CA PHE A 68 4.60 -4.30 -14.90
C PHE A 68 3.46 -3.28 -14.82
N THR A 69 2.39 -3.54 -15.56
CA THR A 69 1.20 -2.70 -15.48
C THR A 69 0.49 -2.88 -14.15
N THR A 70 -0.01 -1.77 -13.62
CA THR A 70 -0.71 -1.74 -12.34
C THR A 70 -1.93 -0.84 -12.41
N ARG A 71 -2.88 -1.14 -11.52
CA ARG A 71 -4.15 -0.44 -11.40
C ARG A 71 -4.35 -0.01 -9.96
N TYR A 72 -4.83 1.21 -9.79
CA TYR A 72 -5.10 1.83 -8.50
C TYR A 72 -6.47 2.50 -8.50
N ALA A 73 -7.11 2.50 -7.34
CA ALA A 73 -8.29 3.30 -7.07
C ALA A 73 -7.89 4.43 -6.12
N LEU A 74 -8.39 5.63 -6.39
CA LEU A 74 -8.38 6.75 -5.46
C LEU A 74 -9.74 6.79 -4.76
N ILE A 75 -9.69 6.66 -3.44
CA ILE A 75 -10.86 6.51 -2.57
C ILE A 75 -10.92 7.74 -1.67
N ASP A 76 -12.08 8.38 -1.60
CA ASP A 76 -12.36 9.45 -0.64
C ASP A 76 -12.72 8.82 0.72
N LEU A 77 -11.80 8.89 1.69
CA LEU A 77 -12.00 8.25 3.00
C LEU A 77 -13.06 8.98 3.86
N ASP A 78 -13.46 10.19 3.47
CA ASP A 78 -14.51 10.96 4.13
C ASP A 78 -15.91 10.62 3.61
N ARG A 79 -16.00 9.80 2.55
CA ARG A 79 -17.26 9.31 2.00
C ARG A 79 -17.51 7.85 2.39
N PRO A 80 -18.78 7.48 2.62
CA PRO A 80 -19.13 6.08 2.83
C PRO A 80 -18.96 5.26 1.54
N PRO A 81 -18.70 3.93 1.66
CA PRO A 81 -18.51 3.19 2.90
C PRO A 81 -17.15 3.49 3.53
N TYR A 82 -17.11 3.57 4.87
CA TYR A 82 -15.89 3.86 5.63
C TYR A 82 -14.74 2.90 5.28
N SER A 83 -13.51 3.36 5.54
CA SER A 83 -12.26 2.68 5.18
C SER A 83 -12.31 1.17 5.44
N PRO A 84 -11.84 0.32 4.51
CA PRO A 84 -11.73 -1.10 4.78
C PRO A 84 -10.94 -1.33 6.07
N PRO A 85 -11.30 -2.29 6.93
CA PRO A 85 -10.82 -2.41 8.33
C PRO A 85 -9.31 -2.61 8.52
N THR A 86 -8.55 -2.66 7.43
CA THR A 86 -7.09 -2.87 7.40
C THR A 86 -6.32 -1.59 7.08
N PHE A 87 -6.99 -0.55 6.57
CA PHE A 87 -6.40 0.74 6.25
C PHE A 87 -6.70 1.75 7.36
N LEU A 88 -5.96 2.86 7.37
CA LEU A 88 -6.28 3.97 8.25
C LEU A 88 -7.65 4.56 7.89
N SER A 89 -8.39 4.97 8.91
CA SER A 89 -9.51 5.89 8.78
C SER A 89 -9.03 7.29 8.41
N ALA A 90 -9.94 8.14 7.91
CA ALA A 90 -9.64 9.54 7.62
C ALA A 90 -9.10 10.28 8.87
N ASP A 91 -9.68 10.01 10.05
CA ASP A 91 -9.30 10.68 11.29
C ASP A 91 -7.94 10.22 11.83
N GLU A 92 -7.61 8.93 11.72
CA GLU A 92 -6.26 8.45 12.03
C GLU A 92 -5.22 9.08 11.10
N ALA A 93 -5.50 9.15 9.79
CA ALA A 93 -4.62 9.78 8.83
C ALA A 93 -4.43 11.28 9.10
N ARG A 94 -5.50 12.02 9.42
CA ARG A 94 -5.43 13.44 9.82
C ARG A 94 -4.57 13.67 11.05
N ARG A 95 -4.80 12.87 12.11
CA ARG A 95 -4.04 12.98 13.36
C ARG A 95 -2.57 12.68 13.16
N ALA A 96 -2.25 11.69 12.33
CA ALA A 96 -0.87 11.34 12.02
C ALA A 96 -0.15 12.37 11.16
N ALA A 97 -0.85 12.92 10.16
CA ALA A 97 -0.31 13.92 9.24
C ALA A 97 -0.37 15.36 9.76
N ASN A 98 -1.06 15.60 10.88
CA ASN A 98 -1.31 16.93 11.44
C ASN A 98 -1.98 17.87 10.40
N THR A 99 -3.08 17.38 9.82
CA THR A 99 -3.84 18.05 8.76
C THR A 99 -5.33 18.09 9.09
N ASN A 100 -6.06 19.11 8.63
CA ASN A 100 -7.48 19.30 8.95
C ASN A 100 -8.45 19.09 7.75
N GLY A 101 -7.94 18.76 6.57
CA GLY A 101 -8.73 18.65 5.33
C GLY A 101 -9.12 17.22 4.95
N PRO A 102 -9.58 17.00 3.70
CA PRO A 102 -9.98 15.69 3.21
C PRO A 102 -8.80 14.72 3.11
N VAL A 103 -9.08 13.43 3.21
CA VAL A 103 -8.09 12.37 3.06
C VAL A 103 -8.48 11.42 1.93
N PHE A 104 -7.58 11.23 0.96
CA PHE A 104 -7.77 10.27 -0.12
C PHE A 104 -6.79 9.11 -0.03
N LEU A 105 -7.26 7.89 -0.22
CA LEU A 105 -6.45 6.67 -0.26
C LEU A 105 -6.27 6.21 -1.70
N LEU A 106 -5.02 6.14 -2.15
CA LEU A 106 -4.66 5.46 -3.39
C LEU A 106 -4.14 4.06 -3.09
N THR A 107 -4.88 3.06 -3.56
CA THR A 107 -4.59 1.66 -3.25
C THR A 107 -5.06 0.72 -4.36
N THR A 108 -4.53 -0.51 -4.40
CA THR A 108 -5.08 -1.58 -5.26
C THR A 108 -6.21 -2.27 -4.50
N LEU A 109 -7.41 -2.25 -5.08
CA LEU A 109 -8.56 -2.92 -4.47
C LEU A 109 -8.40 -4.45 -4.53
N PRO A 110 -8.89 -5.16 -3.51
CA PRO A 110 -9.04 -6.61 -3.60
C PRO A 110 -9.94 -6.99 -4.78
N SER A 111 -9.64 -8.13 -5.40
CA SER A 111 -10.39 -8.60 -6.57
C SER A 111 -10.32 -10.11 -6.68
N LEU A 112 -11.41 -10.73 -7.14
CA LEU A 112 -11.56 -12.18 -7.26
C LEU A 112 -11.16 -12.94 -5.99
N GLY A 113 -11.56 -12.41 -4.84
CA GLY A 113 -11.25 -13.01 -3.54
C GLY A 113 -9.77 -12.94 -3.16
N TYR A 114 -8.96 -12.10 -3.80
CA TYR A 114 -7.55 -11.97 -3.43
C TYR A 114 -7.19 -10.52 -3.17
N ARG A 115 -6.41 -10.31 -2.12
CA ARG A 115 -5.88 -9.01 -1.73
C ARG A 115 -4.36 -9.07 -1.77
N SER A 116 -3.73 -8.11 -2.42
CA SER A 116 -2.29 -7.92 -2.30
C SER A 116 -1.98 -6.49 -2.70
N THR A 117 -1.44 -5.75 -1.75
CA THR A 117 -1.33 -4.30 -1.87
C THR A 117 0.05 -3.89 -1.39
N PRO A 118 1.06 -3.91 -2.30
CA PRO A 118 2.46 -3.74 -1.89
C PRO A 118 2.73 -2.36 -1.28
N VAL A 119 2.04 -1.33 -1.79
CA VAL A 119 2.11 0.03 -1.27
C VAL A 119 0.78 0.75 -1.44
N SER A 120 0.39 1.53 -0.44
CA SER A 120 -0.74 2.46 -0.48
C SER A 120 -0.29 3.87 -0.10
N TYR A 121 -0.95 4.88 -0.65
CA TYR A 121 -0.64 6.28 -0.37
C TYR A 121 -1.89 7.01 0.12
N TYR A 122 -1.78 7.69 1.26
CA TYR A 122 -2.81 8.57 1.77
C TYR A 122 -2.41 10.02 1.45
N TYR A 123 -3.30 10.74 0.80
CA TYR A 123 -3.15 12.14 0.43
C TYR A 123 -3.88 12.98 1.47
N CYS A 124 -3.12 13.65 2.33
CA CYS A 124 -3.63 14.44 3.44
C CYS A 124 -3.59 15.93 3.08
N TYR A 125 -4.76 16.54 3.06
CA TYR A 125 -4.94 17.94 2.71
C TYR A 125 -5.15 18.80 3.95
N ASP A 126 -4.76 20.08 3.85
CA ASP A 126 -5.13 21.13 4.78
C ASP A 126 -6.15 22.05 4.12
N ILE A 127 -7.05 22.61 4.93
CA ILE A 127 -8.00 23.66 4.56
C ILE A 127 -7.62 24.90 5.37
N GLN A 128 -7.24 25.95 4.66
CA GLN A 128 -7.03 27.29 5.20
C GLN A 128 -7.76 28.28 4.30
N ASP A 129 -8.56 29.19 4.87
CA ASP A 129 -9.34 30.19 4.13
C ASP A 129 -10.16 29.60 2.96
N SER A 130 -10.81 28.46 3.19
CA SER A 130 -11.55 27.68 2.17
C SER A 130 -10.71 27.14 1.01
N LYS A 131 -9.38 27.30 1.03
CA LYS A 131 -8.45 26.74 0.05
C LYS A 131 -7.90 25.41 0.53
N ARG A 132 -8.09 24.38 -0.31
CA ARG A 132 -7.51 23.05 -0.12
C ARG A 132 -6.06 23.02 -0.60
N THR A 133 -5.14 22.58 0.24
CA THR A 133 -3.70 22.47 -0.08
C THR A 133 -3.18 21.07 0.25
N PHE A 134 -2.53 20.41 -0.71
CA PHE A 134 -1.89 19.12 -0.47
C PHE A 134 -0.65 19.30 0.40
N LYS A 135 -0.72 18.85 1.67
CA LYS A 135 0.28 19.20 2.69
C LYS A 135 1.21 18.04 3.04
N LYS A 136 0.66 16.84 3.19
CA LYS A 136 1.40 15.64 3.62
C LYS A 136 0.92 14.41 2.87
N CYS A 137 1.83 13.45 2.71
CA CYS A 137 1.47 12.12 2.25
C CYS A 137 1.87 11.09 3.31
N ILE A 138 1.05 10.06 3.45
CA ILE A 138 1.38 8.88 4.25
C ILE A 138 1.59 7.73 3.28
N VAL A 139 2.71 7.04 3.37
CA VAL A 139 2.93 5.77 2.63
C VAL A 139 2.78 4.61 3.60
N GLU A 140 2.04 3.59 3.18
CA GLU A 140 1.92 2.32 3.90
C GLU A 140 2.47 1.22 3.01
N GLY A 141 3.62 0.66 3.39
CA GLY A 141 4.26 -0.45 2.70
C GLY A 141 4.02 -1.75 3.46
N THR A 142 3.58 -2.80 2.75
CA THR A 142 3.44 -4.15 3.35
C THR A 142 4.64 -5.01 3.02
N ASN A 143 5.35 -5.43 4.05
CA ASN A 143 6.49 -6.32 3.94
C ASN A 143 6.02 -7.77 3.72
N THR A 144 6.16 -8.23 2.47
CA THR A 144 5.93 -9.63 2.09
C THR A 144 7.28 -10.33 2.13
N PRO A 145 7.54 -11.40 2.92
CA PRO A 145 6.60 -12.38 3.50
C PRO A 145 6.45 -12.37 5.05
N TRP A 146 6.57 -11.24 5.76
CA TRP A 146 6.75 -11.25 7.23
C TRP A 146 5.69 -10.56 8.10
N ALA A 147 4.59 -10.12 7.51
CA ALA A 147 3.35 -9.74 8.23
C ALA A 147 3.53 -8.47 8.99
N GLU A 148 4.21 -7.55 8.34
CA GLU A 148 4.51 -6.25 8.88
C GLU A 148 4.13 -5.23 7.83
N SER A 149 3.28 -4.29 8.21
CA SER A 149 3.16 -3.05 7.47
C SER A 149 3.85 -1.95 8.25
N VAL A 150 4.58 -1.12 7.52
CA VAL A 150 5.19 0.08 8.09
C VAL A 150 4.65 1.29 7.35
N THR A 151 4.20 2.25 8.15
CA THR A 151 3.58 3.48 7.69
C THR A 151 4.52 4.65 7.95
N PHE A 152 4.68 5.58 7.01
CA PHE A 152 5.50 6.78 7.16
C PHE A 152 4.77 8.03 6.69
N VAL A 153 4.85 9.11 7.48
CA VAL A 153 4.41 10.46 7.07
C VAL A 153 5.59 11.22 6.46
N PHE A 154 5.38 11.85 5.30
CA PHE A 154 6.44 12.58 4.59
C PHE A 154 5.90 13.81 3.81
N ASN A 155 6.81 14.72 3.44
CA ASN A 155 6.51 15.83 2.53
C ASN A 155 6.46 15.35 1.06
N PRO A 156 5.32 15.52 0.34
CA PRO A 156 5.17 14.99 -1.01
C PRO A 156 6.14 15.57 -2.05
N SER A 157 6.61 16.80 -1.86
CA SER A 157 7.55 17.45 -2.79
C SER A 157 8.95 16.80 -2.81
N GLY A 158 9.27 16.05 -1.77
CA GLY A 158 10.55 15.38 -1.56
C GLY A 158 10.88 15.32 -0.07
N ASP A 159 11.07 14.14 0.47
CA ASP A 159 11.49 13.96 1.87
C ASP A 159 12.45 12.78 2.00
N SER A 160 13.15 12.75 3.14
CA SER A 160 14.04 11.67 3.54
C SER A 160 13.59 11.12 4.88
N VAL A 161 13.10 9.89 4.90
CA VAL A 161 12.71 9.20 6.14
C VAL A 161 13.61 7.99 6.39
N PRO A 162 13.99 7.70 7.65
CA PRO A 162 14.75 6.51 7.95
C PRO A 162 14.03 5.24 7.51
N LYS A 163 14.75 4.32 6.87
CA LYS A 163 14.21 3.00 6.56
C LYS A 163 14.19 2.20 7.86
N CYS A 164 13.01 1.75 8.24
CA CYS A 164 12.81 1.00 9.47
C CYS A 164 12.55 -0.47 9.20
N GLU A 165 12.29 -0.89 7.97
CA GLU A 165 11.68 -2.18 7.67
C GLU A 165 12.48 -2.99 6.66
N TYR A 166 12.33 -4.31 6.74
CA TYR A 166 12.63 -5.15 5.60
C TYR A 166 11.53 -4.92 4.55
N ILE A 167 11.89 -4.89 3.27
CA ILE A 167 10.92 -4.86 2.16
C ILE A 167 11.00 -6.13 1.31
N SER A 168 11.98 -6.98 1.59
CA SER A 168 12.29 -8.20 0.86
C SER A 168 13.34 -9.01 1.64
N PRO A 169 13.37 -10.34 1.51
CA PRO A 169 14.46 -11.19 1.98
C PRO A 169 15.85 -10.80 1.47
N PHE A 170 15.92 -9.98 0.42
CA PHE A 170 17.20 -9.54 -0.14
C PHE A 170 17.55 -8.09 0.25
N SER A 171 16.78 -7.44 1.12
CA SER A 171 17.01 -6.03 1.49
C SER A 171 17.05 -5.84 3.00
N ASP A 172 18.19 -5.40 3.52
CA ASP A 172 18.38 -4.97 4.92
C ASP A 172 17.52 -3.75 5.29
N MET A 173 17.54 -3.36 6.56
CA MET A 173 16.83 -2.15 7.04
C MET A 173 17.67 -0.87 6.92
N LEU A 174 18.88 -0.89 6.35
CA LEU A 174 19.80 0.25 6.43
C LEU A 174 19.44 1.36 5.45
N GLY A 175 19.84 2.58 5.80
CA GLY A 175 19.71 3.76 4.96
C GLY A 175 18.42 4.55 5.18
N ASN A 176 18.16 5.44 4.22
CA ASN A 176 17.00 6.33 4.25
C ASN A 176 16.18 6.16 2.97
N TRP A 177 14.87 6.14 3.11
CA TRP A 177 13.94 6.33 2.01
C TRP A 177 13.99 7.77 1.52
N LYS A 178 14.11 7.97 0.21
CA LYS A 178 13.78 9.21 -0.48
C LYS A 178 12.43 9.05 -1.15
N LEU A 179 11.47 9.86 -0.73
CA LEU A 179 10.07 9.75 -1.14
C LEU A 179 9.65 11.01 -1.89
N LYS A 180 8.93 10.84 -2.99
CA LYS A 180 8.28 11.93 -3.72
C LYS A 180 6.98 11.43 -4.35
N VAL A 181 5.92 12.22 -4.21
CA VAL A 181 4.59 11.91 -4.74
C VAL A 181 3.99 13.16 -5.33
N SER A 182 3.38 13.06 -6.51
CA SER A 182 2.59 14.14 -7.09
C SER A 182 1.19 14.15 -6.48
N GLU A 183 0.56 15.32 -6.44
CA GLU A 183 -0.88 15.38 -6.20
C GLU A 183 -1.63 14.54 -7.26
N PRO A 184 -2.69 13.78 -6.89
CA PRO A 184 -3.39 12.94 -7.84
C PRO A 184 -4.23 13.82 -8.76
N GLY A 185 -3.95 13.78 -10.06
CA GLY A 185 -4.67 14.52 -11.09
C GLY A 185 -4.93 13.62 -12.30
N GLU A 186 -4.71 14.13 -13.51
CA GLU A 186 -4.76 13.32 -14.73
C GLU A 186 -3.58 12.33 -14.81
N ASP A 187 -2.41 12.76 -14.35
CA ASP A 187 -1.25 11.91 -14.18
C ASP A 187 -1.02 11.59 -12.69
N LEU A 188 -0.52 10.39 -12.44
CA LEU A 188 -0.13 9.89 -11.14
C LEU A 188 1.37 9.59 -11.15
N TYR A 189 2.10 10.12 -10.17
CA TYR A 189 3.52 9.86 -10.01
C TYR A 189 3.87 9.58 -8.54
N ALA A 190 4.52 8.45 -8.29
CA ALA A 190 5.18 8.17 -7.02
C ALA A 190 6.58 7.64 -7.26
N TYR A 191 7.53 8.08 -6.45
CA TYR A 191 8.92 7.71 -6.53
C TYR A 191 9.45 7.41 -5.13
N ILE A 192 10.10 6.26 -5.01
CA ILE A 192 10.75 5.81 -3.80
C ILE A 192 12.15 5.32 -4.18
N SER A 193 13.17 5.75 -3.43
CA SER A 193 14.50 5.15 -3.51
C SER A 193 15.15 5.01 -2.16
N VAL A 194 16.16 4.15 -2.06
CA VAL A 194 16.95 3.97 -0.85
C VAL A 194 18.32 4.61 -1.03
N GLN A 195 18.67 5.52 -0.13
CA GLN A 195 20.03 5.97 0.09
C GLN A 195 20.68 5.04 1.12
N HIS A 196 21.42 4.03 0.64
CA HIS A 196 22.08 3.04 1.48
C HIS A 196 23.47 3.55 1.92
N PRO A 197 23.92 3.30 3.17
CA PRO A 197 25.26 3.70 3.61
C PRO A 197 26.37 3.12 2.72
N ASP A 198 26.32 1.81 2.43
CA ASP A 198 27.38 1.13 1.67
C ASP A 198 27.25 1.26 0.14
N TYR A 199 26.03 1.38 -0.39
CA TYR A 199 25.77 1.35 -1.85
C TYR A 199 25.30 2.70 -2.43
N GLY A 200 25.22 3.73 -1.58
CA GLY A 200 24.75 5.07 -1.95
C GLY A 200 23.32 5.08 -2.51
N ASN A 201 23.07 5.98 -3.47
CA ASN A 201 21.77 6.16 -4.12
C ASN A 201 21.46 5.09 -5.20
N ASN A 202 22.40 4.18 -5.45
CA ASN A 202 22.29 3.12 -6.45
C ASN A 202 21.91 1.78 -5.81
N TYR A 203 21.06 1.77 -4.78
CA TYR A 203 20.64 0.54 -4.14
C TYR A 203 19.33 0.01 -4.72
N PHE A 204 18.25 0.78 -4.52
CA PHE A 204 16.90 0.41 -4.90
C PHE A 204 16.10 1.63 -5.31
N ILE A 205 15.30 1.47 -6.36
CA ILE A 205 14.37 2.47 -6.88
C ILE A 205 13.06 1.78 -7.24
N ALA A 206 11.94 2.39 -6.86
CA ALA A 206 10.61 2.06 -7.33
C ALA A 206 9.93 3.33 -7.86
N THR A 207 9.32 3.25 -9.03
CA THR A 207 8.61 4.37 -9.66
C THR A 207 7.26 3.90 -10.17
N LEU A 208 6.20 4.58 -9.72
CA LEU A 208 4.84 4.45 -10.22
C LEU A 208 4.55 5.62 -11.14
N LYS A 209 4.13 5.31 -12.37
CA LYS A 209 3.57 6.28 -13.31
C LYS A 209 2.22 5.77 -13.77
N GLY A 210 1.17 6.57 -13.65
CA GLY A 210 -0.17 6.18 -14.09
C GLY A 210 -0.93 7.34 -14.70
N LYS A 211 -1.99 7.01 -15.42
CA LYS A 211 -2.95 7.96 -15.96
C LYS A 211 -4.33 7.64 -15.44
N LYS A 212 -5.11 8.68 -15.21
CA LYS A 212 -6.51 8.56 -14.84
C LYS A 212 -7.29 7.92 -15.98
N VAL A 213 -8.20 7.01 -15.63
CA VAL A 213 -9.07 6.31 -16.58
C VAL A 213 -10.43 7.01 -16.58
N ASN A 214 -10.91 7.35 -17.77
CA ASN A 214 -12.24 7.93 -17.95
C ASN A 214 -13.30 6.84 -17.75
N ILE A 215 -14.11 6.96 -16.69
CA ILE A 215 -15.19 6.02 -16.39
C ILE A 215 -16.46 6.81 -16.15
N SER A 216 -17.49 6.52 -16.94
CA SER A 216 -18.79 7.22 -16.90
C SER A 216 -19.64 6.83 -15.70
N SER A 217 -19.50 5.59 -15.22
CA SER A 217 -20.09 5.11 -13.97
C SER A 217 -19.30 3.88 -13.51
N THR A 218 -19.06 3.75 -12.23
CA THR A 218 -18.39 2.57 -11.69
C THR A 218 -19.38 1.81 -10.83
N THR A 219 -19.85 0.65 -11.28
CA THR A 219 -20.53 -0.30 -10.38
C THR A 219 -19.48 -1.16 -9.65
N PRO A 220 -19.87 -1.92 -8.61
CA PRO A 220 -18.97 -2.91 -8.01
C PRO A 220 -18.43 -3.93 -9.02
N ASP A 221 -19.26 -4.39 -9.96
CA ASP A 221 -18.82 -5.32 -11.02
C ASP A 221 -17.81 -4.65 -11.97
N ASP A 222 -17.94 -3.34 -12.24
CA ASP A 222 -16.97 -2.59 -13.06
C ASP A 222 -15.62 -2.44 -12.35
N LEU A 223 -15.63 -2.20 -11.04
CA LEU A 223 -14.40 -2.20 -10.23
C LEU A 223 -13.75 -3.57 -10.24
N GLU A 224 -14.52 -4.64 -10.00
CA GLU A 224 -14.00 -6.01 -10.00
C GLU A 224 -13.45 -6.40 -11.38
N ALA A 225 -14.10 -5.96 -12.47
CA ALA A 225 -13.59 -6.15 -13.83
C ALA A 225 -12.33 -5.32 -14.11
N PHE A 226 -12.27 -4.09 -13.59
CA PHE A 226 -11.11 -3.22 -13.72
C PHE A 226 -9.89 -3.80 -13.01
N PHE A 227 -10.03 -4.30 -11.78
CA PHE A 227 -8.91 -4.90 -11.06
C PHE A 227 -8.64 -6.35 -11.49
N TRP A 228 -9.66 -7.16 -11.75
CA TRP A 228 -9.56 -8.56 -12.18
C TRP A 228 -8.46 -9.36 -11.45
N LEU A 229 -7.38 -9.77 -12.15
CA LEU A 229 -6.24 -10.49 -11.57
C LEU A 229 -5.06 -9.58 -11.15
N GLN A 230 -5.28 -8.27 -11.03
CA GLN A 230 -4.23 -7.30 -10.69
C GLN A 230 -3.52 -7.62 -9.36
N PRO A 231 -4.21 -7.93 -8.25
CA PRO A 231 -3.52 -8.24 -7.00
C PRO A 231 -2.71 -9.54 -7.10
N HIS A 232 -3.20 -10.56 -7.83
CA HIS A 232 -2.48 -11.80 -8.10
C HIS A 232 -1.21 -11.54 -8.90
N LYS A 233 -1.32 -10.77 -9.98
CA LYS A 233 -0.21 -10.40 -10.85
C LYS A 233 0.91 -9.73 -10.05
N GLY A 234 0.59 -8.76 -9.20
CA GLY A 234 1.58 -8.10 -8.35
C GLY A 234 2.34 -9.08 -7.46
N SER A 235 1.62 -10.04 -6.87
CA SER A 235 2.20 -11.06 -6.01
C SER A 235 3.10 -12.03 -6.78
N ILE A 236 2.59 -12.60 -7.89
CA ILE A 236 3.34 -13.52 -8.75
C ILE A 236 4.64 -12.88 -9.23
N ILE A 237 4.59 -11.63 -9.70
CA ILE A 237 5.77 -10.89 -10.17
C ILE A 237 6.76 -10.67 -9.02
N SER A 238 6.27 -10.33 -7.83
CA SER A 238 7.12 -10.13 -6.65
C SER A 238 7.86 -11.42 -6.26
N TYR A 239 7.15 -12.54 -6.15
CA TYR A 239 7.75 -13.85 -5.83
C TYR A 239 8.71 -14.31 -6.92
N TRP A 240 8.34 -14.17 -8.20
CA TRP A 240 9.19 -14.55 -9.32
C TRP A 240 10.51 -13.78 -9.35
N ASN A 241 10.48 -12.48 -9.05
CA ASN A 241 11.70 -11.69 -8.93
C ASN A 241 12.53 -12.04 -7.70
N GLY A 242 11.89 -12.46 -6.60
CA GLY A 242 12.58 -13.05 -5.45
C GLY A 242 13.34 -14.34 -5.83
N VAL A 243 12.70 -15.25 -6.58
CA VAL A 243 13.35 -16.47 -7.08
C VAL A 243 14.52 -16.15 -8.02
N LYS A 244 14.37 -15.16 -8.92
CA LYS A 244 15.47 -14.70 -9.78
C LYS A 244 16.66 -14.18 -8.99
N LEU A 245 16.41 -13.41 -7.93
CA LEU A 245 17.47 -12.90 -7.05
C LEU A 245 18.18 -14.03 -6.31
N TRP A 246 17.41 -14.99 -5.80
CA TRP A 246 17.95 -16.19 -5.18
C TRP A 246 18.84 -16.99 -6.14
N TRP A 247 18.38 -17.22 -7.37
CA TRP A 247 19.17 -17.90 -8.41
C TRP A 247 20.47 -17.14 -8.72
N LYS A 248 20.42 -15.80 -8.73
CA LYS A 248 21.60 -14.95 -8.92
C LYS A 248 22.50 -14.85 -7.67
N ASN A 249 22.29 -15.68 -6.64
CA ASN A 249 23.02 -15.68 -5.37
C ASN A 249 23.01 -14.31 -4.66
N ALA A 250 21.89 -13.58 -4.74
CA ALA A 250 21.73 -12.36 -3.96
C ALA A 250 21.76 -12.69 -2.44
N PRO A 251 22.42 -11.86 -1.61
CA PRO A 251 22.49 -12.09 -0.17
C PRO A 251 21.09 -12.18 0.45
N PHE A 252 20.78 -13.34 0.99
CA PHE A 252 19.54 -13.59 1.72
C PHE A 252 19.71 -13.17 3.17
N GLN A 253 18.77 -12.36 3.67
CA GLN A 253 18.72 -11.88 5.03
C GLN A 253 17.56 -12.58 5.75
N GLU A 254 17.86 -13.29 6.82
CA GLU A 254 16.82 -13.88 7.66
C GLU A 254 16.08 -12.77 8.42
N HIS A 255 14.80 -13.02 8.73
CA HIS A 255 13.99 -12.02 9.41
C HIS A 255 14.51 -11.78 10.85
N PRO A 256 14.75 -10.53 11.25
CA PRO A 256 15.39 -10.21 12.53
C PRO A 256 14.56 -10.65 13.74
N ARG A 257 13.24 -10.83 13.59
CA ARG A 257 12.36 -11.37 14.65
C ARG A 257 12.83 -12.72 15.17
N LYS A 258 13.51 -13.54 14.36
CA LYS A 258 14.04 -14.84 14.80
C LYS A 258 15.28 -14.70 15.68
N GLU A 259 16.13 -13.73 15.39
CA GLU A 259 17.37 -13.49 16.13
C GLU A 259 17.13 -12.65 17.39
N ASN A 260 16.22 -11.67 17.30
CA ASN A 260 15.96 -10.73 18.38
C ASN A 260 14.52 -10.20 18.34
N ALA A 261 13.74 -10.46 19.39
CA ALA A 261 12.39 -9.95 19.53
C ALA A 261 12.34 -8.40 19.59
N ALA A 262 13.39 -7.74 20.10
CA ALA A 262 13.51 -6.29 20.21
C ALA A 262 14.11 -5.61 18.95
N TYR A 263 14.04 -6.26 17.78
CA TYR A 263 14.58 -5.69 16.53
C TYR A 263 13.90 -4.37 16.13
N ARG A 264 12.60 -4.22 16.42
CA ARG A 264 11.87 -2.96 16.18
C ARG A 264 12.53 -1.82 16.96
N GLU A 265 12.67 -1.98 18.28
CA GLU A 265 13.31 -0.99 19.16
C GLU A 265 14.74 -0.64 18.73
N LYS A 266 15.53 -1.63 18.30
CA LYS A 266 16.87 -1.37 17.75
C LYS A 266 16.85 -0.55 16.47
N ALA A 267 15.90 -0.83 15.57
CA ALA A 267 15.71 -0.02 14.36
C ALA A 267 15.33 1.43 14.73
N LEU A 268 14.53 1.62 15.78
CA LEU A 268 14.16 2.95 16.28
C LEU A 268 15.35 3.69 16.88
N ALA A 269 16.09 3.02 17.76
CA ALA A 269 17.26 3.57 18.41
C ALA A 269 18.32 4.01 17.39
N ARG A 270 18.54 3.20 16.34
CA ARG A 270 19.46 3.53 15.23
C ARG A 270 19.05 4.79 14.47
N ASN A 271 17.75 5.04 14.35
CA ASN A 271 17.22 6.17 13.58
C ASN A 271 17.16 7.48 14.39
N GLY A 272 17.60 7.45 15.66
CA GLY A 272 17.79 8.61 16.54
C GLY A 272 16.49 9.37 16.87
N LYS A 273 16.63 10.58 17.44
CA LYS A 273 15.51 11.49 17.77
C LYS A 273 14.75 12.03 16.54
N THR A 274 15.16 11.66 15.34
CA THR A 274 14.67 12.20 14.04
C THR A 274 13.34 11.61 13.57
N THR A 275 12.87 10.53 14.20
CA THR A 275 11.59 9.85 13.90
C THR A 275 10.99 9.40 15.22
N GLN A 276 9.81 9.93 15.56
CA GLN A 276 9.09 9.55 16.77
C GLN A 276 8.02 8.51 16.41
N PHE A 277 7.83 7.52 17.28
CA PHE A 277 6.66 6.65 17.21
C PHE A 277 5.41 7.51 17.32
N CYS A 278 4.41 7.31 16.47
CA CYS A 278 3.22 8.14 16.49
C CYS A 278 2.27 7.75 17.64
N PRO A 279 2.01 8.64 18.61
CA PRO A 279 0.95 8.40 19.59
C PRO A 279 -0.45 8.37 18.93
N ALA A 280 -0.59 8.99 17.75
CA ALA A 280 -1.84 9.07 17.00
C ALA A 280 -2.40 7.72 16.53
N PHE A 281 -1.60 6.64 16.63
CA PHE A 281 -1.92 5.32 16.10
C PHE A 281 -2.07 4.22 17.15
N GLY A 282 -1.91 4.51 18.45
CA GLY A 282 -2.09 3.47 19.47
C GLY A 282 -1.85 3.89 20.92
N GLY A 283 -2.92 3.76 21.72
CA GLY A 283 -2.92 3.66 23.18
C GLY A 283 -4.36 3.60 23.69
N ASN A 284 -4.73 2.55 24.42
CA ASN A 284 -6.01 2.46 25.16
C ASN A 284 -6.08 3.41 26.38
N ASN A 285 -5.05 4.22 26.58
CA ASN A 285 -5.08 5.29 27.56
C ASN A 285 -5.59 6.55 26.88
N PRO A 286 -6.47 7.33 27.52
CA PRO A 286 -6.79 8.67 27.04
C PRO A 286 -5.45 9.41 26.97
N VAL A 287 -4.99 9.67 25.74
CA VAL A 287 -3.78 10.44 25.52
C VAL A 287 -4.13 11.85 25.95
N GLU A 288 -3.69 12.24 27.15
CA GLU A 288 -3.58 13.65 27.53
C GLU A 288 -2.97 14.40 26.36
N ASP A 289 -3.55 15.55 26.01
CA ASP A 289 -3.07 16.44 24.95
C ASP A 289 -1.58 16.70 25.12
N VAL A 290 -0.74 15.88 24.48
CA VAL A 290 0.69 16.14 24.37
C VAL A 290 0.80 17.29 23.39
N VAL A 291 0.75 18.51 23.92
CA VAL A 291 1.04 19.75 23.22
C VAL A 291 2.40 19.59 22.57
N ARG A 292 2.41 19.35 21.26
CA ARG A 292 3.66 19.21 20.50
C ARG A 292 4.24 20.60 20.25
N PRO A 293 5.53 20.84 20.54
CA PRO A 293 6.16 22.11 20.24
C PRO A 293 6.15 22.37 18.73
N VAL A 294 5.58 23.52 18.37
CA VAL A 294 5.47 24.04 17.00
C VAL A 294 6.87 24.07 16.37
N GLY A 295 7.03 23.41 15.22
CA GLY A 295 8.27 23.44 14.42
C GLY A 295 9.10 22.14 14.40
N THR A 296 8.68 21.10 15.11
CA THR A 296 9.32 19.77 14.98
C THR A 296 8.81 19.10 13.71
N ILE A 297 9.69 18.64 12.81
CA ILE A 297 9.26 17.92 11.60
C ILE A 297 8.51 16.65 12.04
N ASP A 298 7.20 16.63 11.81
CA ASP A 298 6.24 15.54 12.12
C ASP A 298 6.58 14.27 11.33
N ARG A 299 7.69 13.60 11.67
CA ARG A 299 8.09 12.31 11.11
C ARG A 299 7.58 11.22 12.03
N CYS A 300 6.40 10.73 11.67
CA CYS A 300 5.67 9.72 12.40
C CYS A 300 5.66 8.43 11.57
N TYR A 301 5.89 7.31 12.25
CA TYR A 301 5.77 5.99 11.65
C TYR A 301 5.01 5.04 12.58
N MET A 302 4.51 3.94 12.02
CA MET A 302 3.76 2.92 12.73
C MET A 302 4.12 1.56 12.19
N TRP A 303 4.24 0.58 13.09
CA TRP A 303 4.34 -0.83 12.74
C TRP A 303 3.04 -1.51 13.08
N LYS A 304 2.47 -2.22 12.11
CA LYS A 304 1.30 -3.08 12.32
C LYS A 304 1.66 -4.49 11.90
N ASP A 305 1.17 -5.46 12.67
CA ASP A 305 1.18 -6.83 12.21
C ASP A 305 0.08 -6.97 11.15
N ALA A 306 0.44 -7.33 9.92
CA ALA A 306 -0.52 -7.59 8.86
C ALA A 306 -1.12 -8.99 9.07
N PRO A 307 -2.47 -9.14 9.07
CA PRO A 307 -3.09 -10.44 9.29
C PRO A 307 -2.69 -11.42 8.19
N TRP A 308 -2.35 -12.66 8.57
CA TRP A 308 -2.12 -13.75 7.64
C TRP A 308 -3.47 -14.38 7.24
N PRO A 309 -3.70 -14.76 5.96
CA PRO A 309 -2.77 -14.71 4.83
C PRO A 309 -2.53 -13.29 4.35
N TRP A 310 -1.36 -13.09 3.71
CA TRP A 310 -0.94 -11.88 2.96
C TRP A 310 -2.01 -11.28 2.05
N SER A 311 -2.97 -12.14 1.75
CA SER A 311 -4.19 -11.97 1.00
C SER A 311 -5.33 -12.41 1.91
N SER A 312 -6.07 -11.48 2.47
CA SER A 312 -7.39 -11.84 2.97
C SER A 312 -8.27 -12.13 1.76
N LEU A 313 -8.77 -13.36 1.65
CA LEU A 313 -9.97 -13.58 0.87
C LEU A 313 -11.07 -12.76 1.52
N ILE A 314 -11.70 -11.89 0.73
CA ILE A 314 -12.95 -11.26 1.14
C ILE A 314 -13.96 -12.39 1.17
N ALA A 315 -14.36 -12.82 2.37
CA ALA A 315 -15.57 -13.61 2.52
C ALA A 315 -16.72 -12.78 1.91
N PRO A 316 -17.60 -13.37 1.08
CA PRO A 316 -18.74 -12.63 0.57
C PRO A 316 -19.49 -12.04 1.75
N SER A 317 -19.65 -10.71 1.78
CA SER A 317 -20.46 -10.04 2.80
C SER A 317 -21.86 -10.64 2.71
N SER A 318 -22.23 -11.48 3.67
CA SER A 318 -23.62 -11.87 3.86
C SER A 318 -24.37 -10.61 4.24
N SER A 319 -25.07 -10.04 3.25
CA SER A 319 -26.08 -9.01 3.48
C SER A 319 -27.13 -9.58 4.42
N HIS A 320 -27.15 -9.07 5.65
CA HIS A 320 -28.32 -9.06 6.51
C HIS A 320 -28.76 -7.61 6.65
#